data_AF-A0A957GPG6-F1
#
_entry.id   AF-A0A957GPG6-F1
#
_cell.length_a   1.000
_cell.length_b   1.000
_cell.length_c   1.000
_cell.angle_alpha   90.00
_cell.angle_beta   90.00
_cell.angle_gamma   90.00
#
_symmetry.space_group_name_H-M   'P 1'
#
loop_
_entity.id
_entity.type
_entity.pdbx_description
1 polymer ?
#
loop_
_entity_poly.entity_id
_entity_poly.type
_entity_poly.pdbx_seq_one_letter_code
_entity_poly.pdbx_strand_id
1 'polypeptide(L)'
;MQWKNLSSLDFAEAVAACQGVGIIPIGVIEAHASHLPLGTDMFAAHWTACRAAEQEPMIVFPQYPFSINHETAHLPGGLVIKRELAFALLENICDEMYRNGLRKIVLLSGHGGNRHFLPLFVQTLPEKAKPYTVYYAEFLARQASPQPPAFWAEGG
;
A
#
# COMPACT_ATOMS: atom_id res chain seq x y z
N MET A 1 0.75 8.46 -13.36
CA MET A 1 1.52 7.64 -14.33
C MET A 1 1.61 6.21 -13.83
N GLN A 2 1.04 5.21 -14.52
CA GLN A 2 1.09 3.81 -14.06
C GLN A 2 2.31 3.09 -14.63
N TRP A 3 3.20 2.58 -13.78
CA TRP A 3 4.48 1.95 -14.15
C TRP A 3 4.29 0.91 -15.26
N LYS A 4 3.38 -0.04 -15.09
CA LYS A 4 3.13 -1.14 -16.04
C LYS A 4 2.67 -0.71 -17.44
N ASN A 5 2.30 0.56 -17.62
CA ASN A 5 1.81 1.10 -18.89
C ASN A 5 2.86 1.99 -19.58
N LEU A 6 4.07 2.14 -19.01
CA LEU A 6 5.13 2.97 -19.58
C LEU A 6 6.12 2.10 -20.35
N SER A 7 6.62 2.60 -21.48
CA SER A 7 7.83 2.04 -22.09
C SER A 7 9.06 2.38 -21.22
N SER A 8 10.20 1.75 -21.50
CA SER A 8 11.45 2.05 -20.77
C SER A 8 11.85 3.52 -20.88
N LEU A 9 11.66 4.14 -22.05
CA LEU A 9 11.97 5.56 -22.28
C LEU A 9 10.99 6.46 -21.54
N ASP A 10 9.68 6.21 -21.68
CA ASP A 10 8.65 6.99 -20.98
C ASP A 10 8.80 6.86 -19.45
N PHE A 11 9.28 5.72 -18.97
CA PHE A 11 9.55 5.51 -17.55
C PHE A 11 10.66 6.43 -17.04
N ALA A 12 11.77 6.55 -17.78
CA ALA A 12 12.85 7.46 -17.39
C ALA A 12 12.38 8.93 -17.37
N GLU A 13 11.59 9.34 -18.35
CA GLU A 13 10.97 10.67 -18.37
C GLU A 13 10.00 10.88 -17.22
N ALA A 14 9.16 9.89 -16.92
CA ALA A 14 8.23 9.92 -15.79
C ALA A 14 8.95 10.04 -14.44
N VAL A 15 10.10 9.38 -14.26
CA VAL A 15 10.91 9.48 -13.03
C VAL A 15 11.37 10.92 -12.82
N ALA A 16 11.84 11.58 -13.88
CA ALA A 16 12.23 12.98 -13.82
C ALA A 16 11.02 13.89 -13.51
N ALA A 17 9.90 13.70 -14.21
CA ALA A 17 8.67 14.46 -14.02
C ALA A 17 8.08 14.30 -12.60
N CYS A 18 8.16 13.10 -12.01
CA CYS A 18 7.72 12.81 -10.65
C CYS A 18 8.76 13.18 -9.59
N GLN A 19 9.92 13.73 -9.97
CA GLN A 19 11.03 14.01 -9.05
C GLN A 19 11.39 12.79 -8.17
N GLY A 20 11.38 11.60 -8.77
CA GLY A 20 11.67 10.33 -8.10
C GLY A 20 10.61 9.88 -7.07
N VAL A 21 9.37 10.37 -7.12
CA VAL A 21 8.27 9.89 -6.26
C VAL A 21 7.58 8.67 -6.88
N GLY A 22 7.47 7.60 -6.09
CA GLY A 22 6.73 6.39 -6.43
C GLY A 22 5.76 5.98 -5.32
N ILE A 23 4.69 5.28 -5.68
CA ILE A 23 3.70 4.75 -4.74
C ILE A 23 3.46 3.26 -5.00
N ILE A 24 3.49 2.47 -3.94
CA ILE A 24 3.13 1.05 -3.94
C ILE A 24 1.72 0.91 -3.37
N PRO A 25 0.71 0.57 -4.19
CA PRO A 25 -0.62 0.22 -3.70
C PRO A 25 -0.60 -1.20 -3.11
N ILE A 26 -0.61 -1.28 -1.78
CA ILE A 26 -0.52 -2.53 -1.01
C ILE A 26 -1.91 -2.97 -0.57
N GLY A 27 -2.30 -4.18 -0.96
CA GLY A 27 -3.47 -4.88 -0.45
C GLY A 27 -3.11 -6.31 -0.08
N VAL A 28 -4.15 -7.15 0.00
CA VAL A 28 -4.07 -8.60 0.16
C VAL A 28 -5.11 -9.28 -0.74
N ILE A 29 -5.03 -10.61 -0.82
CA ILE A 29 -6.15 -11.43 -1.28
C ILE A 29 -6.78 -12.03 -0.02
N GLU A 30 -8.02 -11.65 0.27
CA GLU A 30 -8.70 -12.01 1.51
C GLU A 30 -10.22 -12.10 1.38
N ALA A 31 -10.86 -12.71 2.37
CA ALA A 31 -12.31 -12.84 2.38
C ALA A 31 -13.00 -11.55 2.85
N HIS A 32 -13.93 -11.03 2.04
CA HIS A 32 -14.77 -9.86 2.39
C HIS A 32 -16.26 -10.24 2.41
N ALA A 33 -16.60 -11.19 3.30
CA ALA A 33 -17.91 -11.83 3.34
C ALA A 33 -18.30 -12.45 1.97
N SER A 34 -19.58 -12.81 1.80
CA SER A 34 -20.05 -13.57 0.63
C SER A 34 -20.32 -12.75 -0.63
N HIS A 35 -20.24 -11.42 -0.55
CA HIS A 35 -20.73 -10.51 -1.61
C HIS A 35 -19.63 -9.68 -2.30
N LEU A 36 -18.44 -9.58 -1.71
CA LEU A 36 -17.31 -8.85 -2.29
C LEU A 36 -16.24 -9.81 -2.83
N PRO A 37 -15.50 -9.40 -3.89
CA PRO A 37 -14.42 -10.18 -4.43
C PRO A 37 -13.23 -10.26 -3.46
N LEU A 38 -12.41 -11.31 -3.60
CA LEU A 38 -11.25 -11.54 -2.75
C LEU A 38 -10.14 -10.48 -2.88
N GLY A 39 -10.16 -9.68 -3.95
CA GLY A 39 -9.15 -8.65 -4.24
C GLY A 39 -9.57 -7.24 -3.87
N THR A 40 -10.62 -7.07 -3.05
CA THR A 40 -11.20 -5.75 -2.71
C THR A 40 -10.14 -4.76 -2.24
N ASP A 41 -9.27 -5.15 -1.30
CA ASP A 41 -8.21 -4.28 -0.78
C ASP A 41 -7.23 -3.82 -1.88
N MET A 42 -6.87 -4.74 -2.76
CA MET A 42 -5.96 -4.48 -3.88
C MET A 42 -6.59 -3.55 -4.93
N PHE A 43 -7.90 -3.68 -5.18
CA PHE A 43 -8.63 -2.77 -6.06
C PHE A 43 -8.71 -1.37 -5.45
N ALA A 44 -9.08 -1.28 -4.17
CA ALA A 44 -9.22 -0.01 -3.48
C ALA A 44 -7.88 0.75 -3.37
N ALA A 45 -6.79 0.07 -2.99
CA ALA A 45 -5.47 0.67 -2.89
C ALA A 45 -4.98 1.20 -4.25
N HIS A 46 -5.10 0.38 -5.31
CA HIS A 46 -4.63 0.78 -6.65
C HIS A 46 -5.46 1.91 -7.25
N TRP A 47 -6.78 1.85 -7.11
CA TRP A 47 -7.67 2.91 -7.56
C TRP A 47 -7.33 4.23 -6.86
N THR A 48 -7.14 4.20 -5.54
CA THR A 48 -6.78 5.39 -4.74
C THR A 48 -5.42 5.95 -5.15
N ALA A 49 -4.41 5.10 -5.34
CA ALA A 49 -3.09 5.53 -5.82
C ALA A 49 -3.17 6.18 -7.21
N CYS A 50 -4.00 5.64 -8.12
CA CYS A 50 -4.20 6.22 -9.44
C CYS A 50 -4.88 7.59 -9.38
N ARG A 51 -5.90 7.77 -8.52
CA ARG A 51 -6.55 9.07 -8.31
C ARG A 51 -5.64 10.10 -7.65
N ALA A 52 -4.79 9.68 -6.72
CA ALA A 52 -3.77 10.55 -6.15
C ALA A 52 -2.77 11.01 -7.22
N ALA A 53 -2.37 10.11 -8.11
CA ALA A 53 -1.43 10.42 -9.20
C ALA A 53 -2.02 11.33 -10.31
N GLU A 54 -3.32 11.61 -10.29
CA GLU A 54 -3.95 12.64 -11.14
C GLU A 54 -3.83 14.03 -10.53
N GLN A 55 -3.63 14.13 -9.22
CA GLN A 55 -3.51 15.39 -8.48
C GLN A 55 -2.06 15.75 -8.21
N GLU A 56 -1.22 14.76 -7.92
CA GLU A 56 0.19 14.95 -7.57
C GLU A 56 1.10 14.06 -8.43
N PRO A 57 2.22 14.57 -8.98
CA PRO A 57 3.12 13.78 -9.82
C PRO A 57 3.77 12.61 -9.07
N MET A 58 3.33 11.39 -9.40
CA MET A 58 3.95 10.14 -8.91
C MET A 58 3.80 8.98 -9.89
N ILE A 59 4.74 8.03 -9.82
CA ILE A 59 4.65 6.75 -10.52
C ILE A 59 3.93 5.72 -9.64
N VAL A 60 2.83 5.17 -10.14
CA VAL A 60 2.05 4.13 -9.47
C VAL A 60 2.61 2.76 -9.85
N PHE A 61 3.16 2.05 -8.87
CA PHE A 61 3.57 0.66 -9.00
C PHE A 61 2.36 -0.24 -9.30
N PRO A 62 2.53 -1.41 -9.94
CA PRO A 62 1.44 -2.35 -10.10
C PRO A 62 0.82 -2.75 -8.75
N GLN A 63 -0.37 -3.34 -8.80
CA GLN A 63 -1.02 -3.92 -7.64
C GLN A 63 -0.09 -4.87 -6.88
N TYR A 64 0.03 -4.67 -5.56
CA TYR A 64 0.90 -5.47 -4.69
C TYR A 64 0.06 -6.21 -3.62
N PRO A 65 -0.26 -7.50 -3.83
CA PRO A 65 -1.05 -8.30 -2.88
C PRO A 65 -0.20 -9.01 -1.82
N PHE A 66 1.13 -8.81 -1.83
CA PHE A 66 2.05 -9.63 -1.04
C PHE A 66 2.36 -9.05 0.35
N SER A 67 1.29 -8.79 1.11
CA SER A 67 1.37 -8.30 2.50
C SER A 67 0.75 -9.30 3.49
N ILE A 68 0.56 -8.90 4.74
CA ILE A 68 0.05 -9.79 5.79
C ILE A 68 -1.48 -9.84 5.77
N ASN A 69 -2.02 -11.06 5.72
CA ASN A 69 -3.41 -11.39 5.96
C ASN A 69 -3.44 -12.59 6.91
N HIS A 70 -3.60 -12.32 8.21
CA HIS A 70 -3.73 -13.39 9.21
C HIS A 70 -5.16 -13.49 9.73
N GLU A 71 -5.93 -12.41 9.63
CA GLU A 71 -7.30 -12.26 10.12
C GLU A 71 -8.25 -13.24 9.42
N THR A 72 -8.10 -13.40 8.10
CA THR A 72 -8.99 -14.28 7.31
C THR A 72 -8.34 -15.60 6.94
N ALA A 73 -7.22 -15.97 7.56
CA ALA A 73 -6.45 -17.17 7.21
C ALA A 73 -7.24 -18.49 7.31
N HIS A 74 -8.30 -18.49 8.11
CA HIS A 74 -9.20 -19.64 8.32
C HIS A 74 -10.33 -19.72 7.28
N LEU A 75 -10.43 -18.74 6.37
CA LEU A 75 -11.43 -18.67 5.32
C LEU A 75 -10.83 -19.04 3.96
N PRO A 76 -11.60 -19.65 3.05
CA PRO A 76 -11.09 -20.10 1.75
C PRO A 76 -10.79 -18.92 0.81
N GLY A 77 -9.77 -19.10 -0.05
CA GLY A 77 -9.44 -18.18 -1.16
C GLY A 77 -8.40 -17.10 -0.84
N GLY A 78 -8.15 -16.81 0.43
CA GLY A 78 -7.13 -15.86 0.86
C GLY A 78 -5.70 -16.38 0.67
N LEU A 79 -4.74 -15.44 0.55
CA LEU A 79 -3.31 -15.75 0.52
C LEU A 79 -2.66 -15.34 1.85
N VAL A 80 -2.05 -16.31 2.54
CA VAL A 80 -1.30 -16.06 3.78
C VAL A 80 0.18 -16.22 3.50
N ILE A 81 0.90 -15.09 3.48
CA ILE A 81 2.33 -15.05 3.21
C ILE A 81 3.09 -15.07 4.53
N LYS A 82 4.18 -15.83 4.58
CA LYS A 82 5.09 -15.82 5.74
C LYS A 82 5.62 -14.40 5.94
N ARG A 83 5.61 -13.92 7.18
CA ARG A 83 6.00 -12.53 7.51
C ARG A 83 7.39 -12.19 7.03
N GLU A 84 8.33 -13.12 7.19
CA GLU A 84 9.73 -12.94 6.80
C GLU A 84 9.87 -12.81 5.28
N LEU A 85 9.06 -13.55 4.52
CA LEU A 85 9.01 -13.45 3.06
C LEU A 85 8.37 -12.15 2.60
N ALA A 86 7.24 -11.75 3.21
CA ALA A 86 6.58 -10.49 2.89
C ALA A 86 7.50 -9.29 3.15
N PHE A 87 8.24 -9.32 4.27
CA PHE A 87 9.20 -8.27 4.64
C PHE A 87 10.36 -8.20 3.65
N ALA A 88 11.00 -9.34 3.36
CA ALA A 88 12.12 -9.42 2.43
C ALA A 88 11.72 -9.02 1.00
N LEU A 89 10.54 -9.45 0.54
CA LEU A 89 10.03 -9.09 -0.77
C LEU A 89 9.76 -7.60 -0.88
N LEU A 90 9.08 -7.00 0.10
CA LEU A 90 8.78 -5.57 0.09
C LEU A 90 10.04 -4.71 0.09
N GLU A 91 11.06 -5.11 0.87
CA GLU A 91 12.36 -4.46 0.85
C GLU A 91 13.03 -4.54 -0.53
N ASN A 92 13.08 -5.73 -1.12
CA ASN A 92 13.66 -5.92 -2.45
C ASN A 92 12.92 -5.09 -3.50
N ILE A 93 11.59 -4.97 -3.40
CA ILE A 93 10.82 -4.09 -4.29
C ILE A 93 11.20 -2.62 -4.08
N CYS A 94 11.37 -2.16 -2.84
CA CYS A 94 11.82 -0.79 -2.57
C CYS A 94 13.23 -0.53 -3.13
N ASP A 95 14.14 -1.50 -2.97
CA ASP A 95 15.49 -1.45 -3.55
C ASP A 95 15.46 -1.37 -5.08
N GLU A 96 14.56 -2.14 -5.72
CA GLU A 96 14.37 -2.08 -7.17
C GLU A 96 13.73 -0.76 -7.64
N MET A 97 12.77 -0.22 -6.89
CA MET A 97 12.23 1.12 -7.17
C MET A 97 13.33 2.17 -7.10
N TYR A 98 14.20 2.10 -6.09
CA TYR A 98 15.37 2.96 -5.98
C TYR A 98 16.36 2.81 -7.13
N ARG A 99 16.68 1.56 -7.51
CA ARG A 99 17.56 1.26 -8.65
C ARG A 99 17.04 1.89 -9.95
N ASN A 100 15.72 2.02 -10.08
CA ASN A 100 15.04 2.66 -11.20
C ASN A 100 14.79 4.17 -11.01
N GLY A 101 15.41 4.80 -10.00
CA GLY A 101 15.43 6.26 -9.80
C GLY A 101 14.34 6.81 -8.87
N LEU A 102 13.50 5.97 -8.27
CA LEU A 102 12.48 6.39 -7.31
C LEU A 102 13.06 6.43 -5.89
N ARG A 103 13.28 7.64 -5.37
CA ARG A 103 13.96 7.87 -4.08
C ARG A 103 12.99 8.15 -2.92
N LYS A 104 11.74 8.47 -3.23
CA LYS A 104 10.67 8.74 -2.27
C LYS A 104 9.54 7.75 -2.56
N ILE A 105 9.40 6.74 -1.71
CA ILE A 105 8.47 5.62 -1.93
C ILE A 105 7.35 5.70 -0.91
N VAL A 106 6.10 5.76 -1.38
CA VAL A 106 4.91 5.75 -0.52
C VAL A 106 4.32 4.35 -0.52
N LEU A 107 4.17 3.75 0.67
CA LEU A 107 3.41 2.53 0.87
C LEU A 107 1.98 2.92 1.19
N LEU A 108 1.06 2.74 0.23
CA LEU A 108 -0.37 3.02 0.42
C LEU A 108 -1.11 1.73 0.73
N SER A 109 -1.54 1.55 1.97
CA SER A 109 -2.29 0.37 2.37
C SER A 109 -3.79 0.52 2.16
N GLY A 110 -4.40 -0.50 1.55
CA GLY A 110 -5.84 -0.69 1.48
C GLY A 110 -6.37 -1.81 2.38
N HIS A 111 -5.54 -2.36 3.27
CA HIS A 111 -5.90 -3.48 4.15
C HIS A 111 -5.57 -3.12 5.60
N GLY A 112 -6.55 -3.21 6.50
CA GLY A 112 -6.40 -2.78 7.90
C GLY A 112 -5.36 -3.57 8.70
N GLY A 113 -5.12 -4.85 8.38
CA GLY A 113 -4.12 -5.68 9.06
C GLY A 113 -2.68 -5.18 8.91
N ASN A 114 -2.42 -4.36 7.89
CA ASN A 114 -1.11 -3.74 7.67
C ASN A 114 -0.75 -2.62 8.66
N ARG A 115 -1.69 -2.19 9.52
CA ARG A 115 -1.50 -1.09 10.49
C ARG A 115 -0.33 -1.25 11.46
N HIS A 116 0.19 -2.47 11.62
CA HIS A 116 1.37 -2.75 12.44
C HIS A 116 2.58 -3.15 11.59
N PHE A 117 2.37 -3.93 10.54
CA PHE A 117 3.46 -4.45 9.71
C PHE A 117 4.16 -3.38 8.88
N LEU A 118 3.41 -2.51 8.18
CA LEU A 118 4.03 -1.49 7.33
C LEU A 118 4.72 -0.38 8.13
N PRO A 119 4.17 0.13 9.25
CA PRO A 119 4.92 1.03 10.12
C PRO A 119 6.19 0.41 10.67
N LEU A 120 6.13 -0.86 11.12
CA LEU A 120 7.32 -1.58 11.58
C LEU A 120 8.35 -1.69 10.45
N PHE A 121 7.92 -2.07 9.24
CA PHE A 121 8.79 -2.13 8.06
C PHE A 121 9.55 -0.81 7.86
N VAL A 122 8.82 0.31 7.80
CA VAL A 122 9.41 1.65 7.63
C VAL A 122 10.38 1.98 8.76
N GLN A 123 10.05 1.64 10.01
CA GLN A 123 10.88 1.88 11.18
C GLN A 123 12.22 1.12 11.15
N THR A 124 12.29 -0.04 10.48
CA THR A 124 13.55 -0.80 10.37
C THR A 124 14.52 -0.28 9.31
N LEU A 125 14.05 0.50 8.32
CA LEU A 125 14.90 0.93 7.20
C LEU A 125 16.11 1.79 7.60
N PRO A 126 16.02 2.70 8.59
CA PRO A 126 17.19 3.45 9.07
C PRO A 126 18.35 2.57 9.54
N GLU A 127 18.08 1.40 10.15
CA GLU A 127 19.12 0.44 10.57
C GLU A 127 19.99 -0.01 9.38
N LYS A 128 19.36 -0.10 8.20
CA LYS A 128 19.97 -0.60 6.96
C LYS A 128 20.64 0.50 6.12
N ALA A 129 20.60 1.75 6.59
CA ALA A 129 21.17 2.92 5.91
C ALA A 129 20.78 3.02 4.42
N LYS A 130 19.50 2.74 4.10
CA LYS A 130 19.01 2.76 2.72
C LYS A 130 19.14 4.15 2.08
N PRO A 131 19.53 4.27 0.80
CA PRO A 131 19.72 5.55 0.11
C PRO A 131 18.41 6.19 -0.42
N TYR A 132 17.26 5.79 0.14
CA TYR A 132 15.92 6.25 -0.22
C TYR A 132 15.06 6.38 1.03
N THR A 133 13.97 7.13 0.92
CA THR A 133 12.99 7.32 2.01
C THR A 133 11.70 6.60 1.69
N VAL A 134 11.15 5.90 2.68
CA VAL A 134 9.85 5.23 2.58
C VAL A 134 8.86 5.88 3.54
N TYR A 135 7.67 6.16 3.05
CA TYR A 135 6.55 6.73 3.80
C TYR A 135 5.44 5.70 3.87
N TYR A 136 4.68 5.70 4.97
CA TYR A 136 3.48 4.87 5.10
C TYR A 136 2.23 5.76 5.13
N ALA A 137 1.22 5.36 4.36
CA ALA A 137 -0.10 5.97 4.36
C ALA A 137 -1.18 4.88 4.32
N GLU A 138 -2.30 5.16 4.97
CA GLU A 138 -3.49 4.31 4.97
C GLU A 138 -4.71 5.20 4.75
N PHE A 139 -5.62 4.81 3.87
CA PHE A 139 -6.84 5.59 3.61
C PHE A 139 -8.06 5.11 4.42
N LEU A 140 -7.94 3.97 5.13
CA LEU A 140 -8.96 3.48 6.05
C LEU A 140 -8.95 4.23 7.40
N ALA A 141 -7.86 4.91 7.74
CA ALA A 141 -7.62 5.50 9.07
C ALA A 141 -8.34 6.85 9.34
N ARG A 142 -9.29 7.29 8.49
CA ARG A 142 -10.17 8.42 8.77
C ARG A 142 -11.63 8.12 8.46
N GLN A 143 -12.19 7.13 9.14
CA GLN A 143 -13.50 7.39 9.74
C GLN A 143 -13.21 7.89 11.15
N ALA A 144 -13.40 9.19 11.40
CA ALA A 144 -13.75 9.59 12.76
C ALA A 144 -14.87 8.65 13.19
N SER A 145 -14.71 7.97 14.33
CA SER A 145 -15.80 7.16 14.89
C SER A 145 -17.07 7.98 14.75
N PRO A 146 -18.14 7.49 14.09
CA PRO A 146 -19.38 8.22 14.08
C PRO A 146 -19.71 8.47 15.54
N GLN A 147 -19.77 9.75 15.93
CA GLN A 147 -20.31 10.10 17.23
C GLN A 147 -21.65 9.38 17.31
N PRO A 148 -21.91 8.58 18.36
CA PRO A 148 -23.21 7.95 18.49
C PRO A 148 -24.27 9.06 18.36
N PRO A 149 -25.37 8.85 17.61
CA PRO A 149 -26.38 9.88 17.45
C PRO A 149 -26.79 10.41 18.81
N ALA A 150 -27.00 11.73 18.93
CA ALA A 150 -27.25 12.42 20.20
C ALA A 150 -28.33 11.77 21.08
N PHE A 151 -29.23 10.99 20.47
CA PHE A 151 -30.22 10.15 21.14
C PHE A 151 -29.65 9.16 22.18
N TRP A 152 -28.38 8.75 22.08
CA TRP A 152 -27.73 7.82 23.03
C TRP A 152 -26.98 8.52 24.18
N ALA A 153 -26.91 9.85 24.20
CA ALA A 153 -26.18 10.59 25.23
C ALA A 153 -27.03 10.96 26.47
N GLU A 154 -28.35 10.77 26.42
CA GLU A 154 -29.29 11.21 27.48
C GLU A 154 -30.05 10.06 28.16
N GLY A 155 -29.52 8.83 28.18
CA GLY A 155 -30.21 7.71 28.83
C GLY A 155 -29.26 6.68 29.43
N GLY A 156 -28.92 6.86 30.72
CA GLY A 156 -28.16 5.92 31.54
C GLY A 156 -27.69 6.54 32.85
#